data_AF-F8PC67-F1
#
_entry.id   AF-F8PC67-F1
#
_cell.length_a   1.000
_cell.length_b   1.000
_cell.length_c   1.000
_cell.angle_alpha   90.00
_cell.angle_beta   90.00
_cell.angle_gamma   90.00
#
_symmetry.space_group_name_H-M   'P 1'
#
loop_
_entity.id
_entity.type
_entity.pdbx_description
1 polymer ?
#
loop_
_entity_poly.entity_id
_entity_poly.type
_entity_poly.pdbx_seq_one_letter_code
_entity_poly.pdbx_strand_id
1 'polypeptide(L)'
;MSNNGSFEGESKDEKKNGVRVDELQAGTQDIYTDGAVDPVYQAKAKILNDAFQEIGMGKYQWHLFVVAGFGWLSDNLWPIVTGLILVPVGNEFLFQTEFLKLGQNIGLLVGAAFWGVASDVWGRRWAFNITFFITGVFAVAAGGSPNEIALCSLAAAWSIGVGGNLPVDSAIFLEFVPASHQYLLTVLSIWWAFGQLLGSLVAWPLIANYSCPTPAATDLNPPPCLRSANEGWRYFLYAMGGLMLVLWIIRFFVFKLYESPKYLMGRGEDELAVKIVHKIAAYNGKTSNLTLEHLMQAGKLNIPGKEKEEELQMDTSALGAVKRQFQKFSGDHFRGLFATRKMAYSTSILIVVWAFIGLAFPLYNSFVTYFLATRGANFGDGSVYITYRNQVILSVIGIPGALMAGFFVEIPYLGRRGTVSIFTILTGVFILASTTARTSNALLGWNCGYSFTSNVMYGVLYALSPELFPTKDRGTGNAIVATANRIFGVMAPVIALYANLETAVPIWVSGAIFLVSGFITLLLPFEPRGRASL
;
A
#
# COMPACT_ATOMS: atom_id res chain seq x y z
N MET A 1 49.18 53.61 -23.56
CA MET A 1 50.56 53.25 -23.15
C MET A 1 50.55 53.14 -21.64
N SER A 2 50.53 51.93 -21.10
CA SER A 2 50.53 51.66 -19.66
C SER A 2 51.72 50.78 -19.29
N ASN A 3 52.50 51.32 -18.37
CA ASN A 3 53.56 50.80 -17.50
C ASN A 3 54.07 49.35 -17.65
N ASN A 4 55.40 49.28 -17.80
CA ASN A 4 56.28 48.25 -17.23
C ASN A 4 56.69 48.63 -15.80
N GLY A 5 56.86 47.65 -14.92
CA GLY A 5 57.44 47.82 -13.58
C GLY A 5 57.34 46.57 -12.72
N SER A 6 58.32 45.69 -12.87
CA SER A 6 58.63 44.50 -12.07
C SER A 6 58.82 44.77 -10.58
N PHE A 7 58.47 43.82 -9.70
CA PHE A 7 59.34 43.38 -8.60
C PHE A 7 58.87 42.02 -8.03
N GLU A 8 59.83 41.10 -7.95
CA GLU A 8 59.73 39.75 -7.37
C GLU A 8 59.59 39.79 -5.84
N GLY A 9 58.98 38.74 -5.29
CA GLY A 9 58.98 38.43 -3.87
C GLY A 9 58.43 37.02 -3.65
N GLU A 10 59.30 36.01 -3.73
CA GLU A 10 59.01 34.65 -3.31
C GLU A 10 58.59 34.61 -1.82
N SER A 11 57.49 33.91 -1.53
CA SER A 11 57.40 33.11 -0.31
C SER A 11 56.75 31.78 -0.64
N LYS A 12 57.55 30.72 -0.54
CA LYS A 12 57.07 29.35 -0.33
C LYS A 12 56.50 29.30 1.09
N ASP A 13 55.33 28.70 1.28
CA ASP A 13 55.16 27.59 2.24
C ASP A 13 53.73 27.02 2.28
N GLU A 14 53.70 25.69 2.38
CA GLU A 14 52.61 24.81 2.86
C GLU A 14 51.27 24.72 2.11
N LYS A 15 51.26 23.94 1.03
CA LYS A 15 50.04 23.22 0.59
C LYS A 15 49.76 22.04 1.51
N LYS A 16 48.90 22.23 2.52
CA LYS A 16 48.15 21.12 3.16
C LYS A 16 46.99 20.72 2.24
N ASN A 17 47.01 19.47 1.79
CA ASN A 17 45.91 18.81 1.10
C ASN A 17 44.69 18.71 2.03
N GLY A 18 43.78 19.68 1.92
CA GLY A 18 42.39 19.55 2.37
C GLY A 18 41.52 19.53 1.13
N VAL A 19 40.95 18.37 0.79
CA VAL A 19 39.93 18.28 -0.26
C VAL A 19 38.71 19.09 0.23
N ARG A 20 38.41 20.19 -0.47
CA ARG A 20 37.23 21.03 -0.22
C ARG A 20 35.98 20.20 -0.49
N VAL A 21 35.08 20.15 0.49
CA VAL A 21 33.78 19.48 0.45
C VAL A 21 32.76 20.22 -0.47
N ASP A 22 33.21 21.23 -1.21
CA ASP A 22 32.34 22.13 -1.98
C ASP A 22 32.01 21.62 -3.40
N GLU A 23 32.61 20.54 -3.89
CA GLU A 23 32.40 20.04 -5.27
C GLU A 23 31.29 18.98 -5.45
N LEU A 24 30.52 18.66 -4.40
CA LEU A 24 29.40 17.70 -4.48
C LEU A 24 28.00 18.35 -4.49
N GLN A 25 27.89 19.65 -4.76
CA GLN A 25 26.59 20.30 -4.91
C GLN A 25 25.96 20.04 -6.28
N ALA A 26 25.40 18.84 -6.47
CA ALA A 26 24.32 18.64 -7.44
C ALA A 26 23.03 19.24 -6.86
N GLY A 27 22.50 20.25 -7.54
CA GLY A 27 21.41 21.09 -7.06
C GLY A 27 20.17 20.34 -6.60
N THR A 28 19.94 20.35 -5.29
CA THR A 28 18.64 20.11 -4.68
C THR A 28 18.45 21.16 -3.58
N GLN A 29 17.69 22.20 -3.86
CA GLN A 29 17.32 23.21 -2.87
C GLN A 29 16.22 22.63 -1.96
N ASP A 30 16.61 22.29 -0.73
CA ASP A 30 15.71 21.85 0.34
C ASP A 30 14.92 23.07 0.86
N ILE A 31 13.59 23.06 0.71
CA ILE A 31 12.72 24.24 0.95
C ILE A 31 12.35 24.45 2.44
N TYR A 32 12.59 23.47 3.32
CA TYR A 32 12.22 23.59 4.73
C TYR A 32 13.36 23.13 5.64
N THR A 33 14.29 24.03 5.90
CA THR A 33 15.10 24.02 7.12
C THR A 33 14.20 24.37 8.30
N ASP A 34 14.23 23.52 9.33
CA ASP A 34 14.05 23.81 10.77
C ASP A 34 13.03 22.92 11.51
N GLY A 35 13.57 22.14 12.46
CA GLY A 35 12.99 22.11 13.81
C GLY A 35 12.51 20.78 14.40
N ALA A 36 12.44 19.67 13.67
CA ALA A 36 11.78 18.47 14.23
C ALA A 36 12.43 17.10 13.93
N VAL A 37 13.47 17.01 13.11
CA VAL A 37 14.31 15.79 13.01
C VAL A 37 15.65 16.14 13.58
N ASP A 38 16.31 15.18 14.19
CA ASP A 38 17.73 15.30 14.48
C ASP A 38 18.46 15.74 13.18
N PRO A 39 19.05 16.94 13.13
CA PRO A 39 19.73 17.45 11.94
C PRO A 39 20.85 16.50 11.49
N VAL A 40 21.41 15.73 12.42
CA VAL A 40 22.38 14.66 12.13
C VAL A 40 21.76 13.54 11.30
N TYR A 41 20.55 13.08 11.65
CA TYR A 41 19.86 12.02 10.91
C TYR A 41 19.51 12.47 9.49
N GLN A 42 19.11 13.74 9.31
CA GLN A 42 18.82 14.28 7.97
C GLN A 42 20.07 14.33 7.09
N ALA A 43 21.19 14.83 7.63
CA ALA A 43 22.45 14.87 6.90
C ALA A 43 22.92 13.45 6.50
N LYS A 44 22.85 12.49 7.42
CA LYS A 44 23.19 11.09 7.13
C LYS A 44 22.24 10.44 6.11
N ALA A 45 20.94 10.70 6.20
CA ALA A 45 19.94 10.18 5.26
C ALA A 45 20.14 10.73 3.84
N LYS A 46 20.57 12.00 3.70
CA LYS A 46 20.92 12.61 2.41
C LYS A 46 22.10 11.90 1.77
N ILE A 47 23.17 11.68 2.54
CA ILE A 47 24.36 10.92 2.08
C ILE A 47 23.99 9.51 1.61
N LEU A 48 23.11 8.82 2.35
CA LEU A 48 22.61 7.50 1.94
C LEU A 48 21.79 7.54 0.64
N ASN A 49 20.93 8.53 0.47
CA ASN A 49 20.16 8.70 -0.76
C ASN A 49 21.06 8.98 -1.96
N ASP A 50 22.09 9.81 -1.78
CA ASP A 50 23.06 10.14 -2.83
C ASP A 50 23.86 8.89 -3.24
N ALA A 51 24.25 8.04 -2.27
CA ALA A 51 24.89 6.76 -2.57
C ALA A 51 23.98 5.83 -3.38
N PHE A 52 22.68 5.76 -3.07
CA PHE A 52 21.74 4.99 -3.89
C PHE A 52 21.51 5.61 -5.28
N GLN A 53 21.58 6.93 -5.40
CA GLN A 53 21.51 7.62 -6.68
C GLN A 53 22.74 7.32 -7.56
N GLU A 54 23.94 7.28 -6.98
CA GLU A 54 25.19 6.87 -7.64
C GLU A 54 25.15 5.41 -8.12
N ILE A 55 24.67 4.50 -7.24
CA ILE A 55 24.45 3.09 -7.60
C ILE A 55 23.38 2.98 -8.70
N GLY A 56 22.34 3.81 -8.67
CA GLY A 56 21.25 3.79 -9.63
C GLY A 56 20.41 2.51 -9.58
N MET A 57 19.54 2.33 -10.58
CA MET A 57 18.62 1.20 -10.66
C MET A 57 19.34 -0.06 -11.19
N GLY A 58 19.85 -0.89 -10.29
CA GLY A 58 20.53 -2.14 -10.62
C GLY A 58 19.64 -3.38 -10.52
N LYS A 59 20.26 -4.56 -10.67
CA LYS A 59 19.55 -5.85 -10.58
C LYS A 59 18.81 -5.99 -9.25
N TYR A 60 19.43 -5.64 -8.13
CA TYR A 60 18.82 -5.76 -6.79
C TYR A 60 17.49 -5.00 -6.72
N GLN A 61 17.47 -3.75 -7.18
CA GLN A 61 16.26 -2.92 -7.14
C GLN A 61 15.16 -3.44 -8.06
N TRP A 62 15.50 -4.01 -9.22
CA TRP A 62 14.52 -4.66 -10.10
C TRP A 62 13.93 -5.94 -9.50
N HIS A 63 14.74 -6.76 -8.86
CA HIS A 63 14.23 -7.91 -8.12
C HIS A 63 13.35 -7.45 -6.95
N LEU A 64 13.76 -6.40 -6.24
CA LEU A 64 12.97 -5.82 -5.16
C LEU A 64 11.62 -5.26 -5.67
N PHE A 65 11.59 -4.63 -6.85
CA PHE A 65 10.34 -4.17 -7.47
C PHE A 65 9.34 -5.32 -7.68
N VAL A 66 9.80 -6.46 -8.19
CA VAL A 66 8.94 -7.65 -8.38
C VAL A 66 8.47 -8.21 -7.04
N VAL A 67 9.39 -8.38 -6.09
CA VAL A 67 9.08 -9.02 -4.81
C VAL A 67 8.21 -8.13 -3.90
N ALA A 68 8.40 -6.81 -3.93
CA ALA A 68 7.49 -5.83 -3.30
C ALA A 68 6.14 -5.77 -4.02
N GLY A 69 6.13 -5.93 -5.35
CA GLY A 69 4.92 -6.09 -6.15
C GLY A 69 4.02 -7.23 -5.67
N PHE A 70 4.59 -8.34 -5.20
CA PHE A 70 3.81 -9.43 -4.63
C PHE A 70 2.98 -9.01 -3.41
N GLY A 71 3.43 -8.04 -2.60
CA GLY A 71 2.65 -7.59 -1.44
C GLY A 71 1.50 -6.69 -1.84
N TRP A 72 1.68 -5.87 -2.87
CA TRP A 72 0.59 -5.11 -3.51
C TRP A 72 -0.44 -6.04 -4.15
N LEU A 73 0.03 -7.10 -4.80
CA LEU A 73 -0.82 -8.18 -5.31
C LEU A 73 -1.63 -8.81 -4.18
N SER A 74 -0.97 -9.19 -3.08
CA SER A 74 -1.62 -9.79 -1.92
C SER A 74 -2.65 -8.86 -1.28
N ASP A 75 -2.34 -7.56 -1.13
CA ASP A 75 -3.25 -6.59 -0.48
C ASP A 75 -4.61 -6.52 -1.19
N ASN A 76 -4.65 -6.59 -2.52
CA ASN A 76 -5.92 -6.65 -3.26
C ASN A 76 -6.52 -8.06 -3.33
N LEU A 77 -5.67 -9.06 -3.50
CA LEU A 77 -6.12 -10.43 -3.73
C LEU A 77 -7.02 -10.91 -2.58
N TRP A 78 -6.65 -10.66 -1.33
CA TRP A 78 -7.37 -11.22 -0.18
C TRP A 78 -8.78 -10.64 0.07
N PRO A 79 -9.00 -9.31 -0.05
CA PRO A 79 -10.35 -8.75 -0.09
C PRO A 79 -11.22 -9.34 -1.19
N ILE A 80 -10.65 -9.57 -2.38
CA ILE A 80 -11.35 -10.20 -3.51
C ILE A 80 -11.65 -11.66 -3.21
N VAL A 81 -10.67 -12.44 -2.76
CA VAL A 81 -10.82 -13.85 -2.34
C VAL A 81 -11.97 -14.01 -1.36
N THR A 82 -11.98 -13.17 -0.32
CA THR A 82 -13.04 -13.20 0.70
C THR A 82 -14.40 -12.84 0.12
N GLY A 83 -14.46 -11.92 -0.87
CA GLY A 83 -15.69 -11.55 -1.55
C GLY A 83 -16.25 -12.67 -2.44
N LEU A 84 -15.37 -13.42 -3.10
CA LEU A 84 -15.75 -14.52 -3.97
C LEU A 84 -16.33 -15.69 -3.18
N ILE A 85 -15.75 -16.02 -2.02
CA ILE A 85 -16.26 -17.14 -1.22
C ILE A 85 -17.57 -16.86 -0.46
N LEU A 86 -18.09 -15.62 -0.43
CA LEU A 86 -19.26 -15.27 0.40
C LEU A 86 -20.48 -16.12 0.07
N VAL A 87 -20.87 -16.18 -1.20
CA VAL A 87 -22.07 -16.92 -1.63
C VAL A 87 -21.97 -18.42 -1.30
N PRO A 88 -20.91 -19.15 -1.71
CA PRO A 88 -20.82 -20.58 -1.40
C PRO A 88 -20.72 -20.85 0.10
N VAL A 89 -20.04 -19.99 0.87
CA VAL A 89 -19.93 -20.12 2.33
C VAL A 89 -21.27 -19.88 3.03
N GLY A 90 -22.04 -18.87 2.57
CA GLY A 90 -23.38 -18.58 3.07
C GLY A 90 -24.36 -19.71 2.81
N ASN A 91 -24.27 -20.35 1.63
CA ASN A 91 -25.12 -21.49 1.27
C ASN A 91 -24.85 -22.74 2.13
N GLU A 92 -23.62 -22.95 2.61
CA GLU A 92 -23.25 -24.12 3.41
C GLU A 92 -23.51 -23.93 4.90
N PHE A 93 -23.07 -22.80 5.47
CA PHE A 93 -23.17 -22.56 6.91
C PHE A 93 -24.45 -21.82 7.33
N LEU A 94 -25.24 -21.32 6.38
CA LEU A 94 -26.54 -20.66 6.61
C LEU A 94 -26.46 -19.53 7.67
N PHE A 95 -25.41 -18.71 7.60
CA PHE A 95 -25.17 -17.57 8.49
C PHE A 95 -25.02 -16.26 7.70
N GLN A 96 -25.03 -15.15 8.42
CA GLN A 96 -24.79 -13.82 7.86
C GLN A 96 -23.32 -13.66 7.43
N THR A 97 -23.06 -13.81 6.13
CA THR A 97 -21.70 -13.78 5.55
C THR A 97 -20.98 -12.44 5.73
N GLU A 98 -21.71 -11.38 6.10
CA GLU A 98 -21.17 -10.07 6.45
C GLU A 98 -20.23 -10.14 7.66
N PHE A 99 -20.43 -11.09 8.59
CA PHE A 99 -19.48 -11.33 9.70
C PHE A 99 -18.10 -11.77 9.20
N LEU A 100 -18.03 -12.51 8.09
CA LEU A 100 -16.76 -12.89 7.48
C LEU A 100 -16.01 -11.66 6.96
N LYS A 101 -16.73 -10.75 6.28
CA LYS A 101 -16.19 -9.46 5.84
C LYS A 101 -15.81 -8.56 7.00
N LEU A 102 -16.56 -8.58 8.09
CA LEU A 102 -16.25 -7.83 9.30
C LEU A 102 -14.92 -8.33 9.91
N GLY A 103 -14.79 -9.64 10.11
CA GLY A 103 -13.55 -10.25 10.62
C GLY A 103 -12.34 -9.91 9.75
N GLN A 104 -12.48 -9.99 8.42
CA GLN A 104 -11.45 -9.61 7.46
C GLN A 104 -11.02 -8.14 7.61
N ASN A 105 -11.97 -7.20 7.66
CA ASN A 105 -11.66 -5.76 7.78
C ASN A 105 -11.03 -5.42 9.13
N ILE A 106 -11.46 -6.05 10.23
CA ILE A 106 -10.83 -5.90 11.55
C ILE A 106 -9.39 -6.41 11.49
N GLY A 107 -9.16 -7.58 10.90
CA GLY A 107 -7.82 -8.13 10.74
C GLY A 107 -6.90 -7.20 9.92
N LEU A 108 -7.41 -6.64 8.81
CA LEU A 108 -6.68 -5.66 8.00
C LEU A 108 -6.32 -4.39 8.78
N LEU A 109 -7.26 -3.87 9.60
CA LEU A 109 -7.03 -2.70 10.46
C LEU A 109 -5.94 -2.98 11.50
N VAL A 110 -6.06 -4.11 12.22
CA VAL A 110 -5.07 -4.53 13.21
C VAL A 110 -3.71 -4.77 12.57
N GLY A 111 -3.67 -5.43 11.41
CA GLY A 111 -2.45 -5.70 10.66
C GLY A 111 -1.75 -4.41 10.22
N ALA A 112 -2.48 -3.45 9.65
CA ALA A 112 -1.91 -2.17 9.22
C ALA A 112 -1.30 -1.38 10.39
N ALA A 113 -1.98 -1.32 11.53
CA ALA A 113 -1.48 -0.65 12.72
C ALA A 113 -0.28 -1.37 13.35
N PHE A 114 -0.37 -2.70 13.49
CA PHE A 114 0.66 -3.53 14.10
C PHE A 114 1.94 -3.57 13.27
N TRP A 115 1.86 -3.91 11.98
CA TRP A 115 3.04 -4.08 11.13
C TRP A 115 3.75 -2.77 10.81
N GLY A 116 3.01 -1.65 10.80
CA GLY A 116 3.62 -0.32 10.73
C GLY A 116 4.65 -0.14 11.85
N VAL A 117 4.24 -0.33 13.10
CA VAL A 117 5.12 -0.19 14.28
C VAL A 117 6.12 -1.34 14.38
N ALA A 118 5.68 -2.58 14.17
CA ALA A 118 6.52 -3.76 14.34
C ALA A 118 7.72 -3.76 13.37
N SER A 119 7.54 -3.27 12.14
CA SER A 119 8.63 -3.17 11.17
C SER A 119 9.69 -2.12 11.54
N ASP A 120 9.32 -1.10 12.33
CA ASP A 120 10.23 -0.10 12.89
C ASP A 120 10.95 -0.56 14.16
N VAL A 121 10.44 -1.58 14.86
CA VAL A 121 11.05 -2.12 16.08
C VAL A 121 11.91 -3.36 15.76
N TRP A 122 11.33 -4.34 15.08
CA TRP A 122 11.95 -5.65 14.82
C TRP A 122 12.79 -5.70 13.55
N GLY A 123 12.75 -4.64 12.73
CA GLY A 123 13.43 -4.57 11.45
C GLY A 123 12.48 -4.86 10.29
N ARG A 124 12.75 -4.20 9.16
CA ARG A 124 11.89 -4.25 7.97
C ARG A 124 11.92 -5.64 7.35
N ARG A 125 13.07 -6.33 7.42
CA ARG A 125 13.24 -7.67 6.82
C ARG A 125 12.30 -8.72 7.42
N TRP A 126 12.12 -8.72 8.74
CA TRP A 126 11.26 -9.72 9.40
C TRP A 126 9.79 -9.47 9.11
N ALA A 127 9.35 -8.22 9.22
CA ALA A 127 7.98 -7.84 8.88
C ALA A 127 7.62 -8.22 7.43
N PHE A 128 8.52 -7.95 6.47
CA PHE A 128 8.33 -8.26 5.05
C PHE A 128 8.09 -9.75 4.74
N ASN A 129 8.65 -10.64 5.56
CA ASN A 129 8.55 -12.08 5.38
C ASN A 129 7.40 -12.68 6.20
N ILE A 130 7.21 -12.25 7.44
CA ILE A 130 6.23 -12.86 8.36
C ILE A 130 4.79 -12.61 7.89
N THR A 131 4.51 -11.47 7.24
CA THR A 131 3.18 -11.14 6.74
C THR A 131 2.62 -12.19 5.78
N PHE A 132 3.41 -12.66 4.81
CA PHE A 132 3.00 -13.73 3.88
C PHE A 132 2.91 -15.10 4.55
N PHE A 133 3.80 -15.40 5.48
CA PHE A 133 3.74 -16.65 6.23
C PHE A 133 2.43 -16.76 7.01
N ILE A 134 2.08 -15.73 7.79
CA ILE A 134 0.81 -15.65 8.53
C ILE A 134 -0.37 -15.79 7.57
N THR A 135 -0.36 -15.00 6.49
CA THR A 135 -1.47 -15.02 5.52
C THR A 135 -1.66 -16.42 4.92
N GLY A 136 -0.58 -17.07 4.48
CA GLY A 136 -0.63 -18.39 3.88
C GLY A 136 -1.07 -19.49 4.86
N VAL A 137 -0.49 -19.55 6.06
CA VAL A 137 -0.83 -20.57 7.08
C VAL A 137 -2.29 -20.46 7.49
N PHE A 138 -2.75 -19.26 7.87
CA PHE A 138 -4.13 -19.09 8.33
C PHE A 138 -5.15 -19.26 7.21
N ALA A 139 -4.80 -18.92 5.96
CA ALA A 139 -5.69 -19.17 4.83
C ALA A 139 -5.81 -20.64 4.46
N VAL A 140 -4.71 -21.41 4.50
CA VAL A 140 -4.77 -22.87 4.33
C VAL A 140 -5.60 -23.48 5.46
N ALA A 141 -5.39 -23.06 6.70
CA ALA A 141 -6.20 -23.50 7.83
C ALA A 141 -7.69 -23.16 7.64
N ALA A 142 -8.01 -21.99 7.07
CA ALA A 142 -9.37 -21.56 6.80
C ALA A 142 -10.11 -22.44 5.79
N GLY A 143 -9.42 -22.98 4.78
CA GLY A 143 -10.01 -23.97 3.88
C GLY A 143 -10.49 -25.23 4.61
N GLY A 144 -9.87 -25.57 5.75
CA GLY A 144 -10.26 -26.71 6.58
C GLY A 144 -11.34 -26.40 7.62
N SER A 145 -11.88 -25.19 7.66
CA SER A 145 -12.79 -24.74 8.71
C SER A 145 -14.09 -25.58 8.76
N PRO A 146 -14.48 -26.06 9.97
CA PRO A 146 -15.68 -26.89 10.14
C PRO A 146 -16.96 -26.07 10.37
N ASN A 147 -16.83 -24.80 10.77
CA ASN A 147 -17.95 -23.91 11.09
C ASN A 147 -17.59 -22.45 10.77
N GLU A 148 -18.63 -21.62 10.76
CA GLU A 148 -18.60 -20.20 10.44
C GLU A 148 -17.74 -19.38 11.40
N ILE A 149 -17.75 -19.70 12.70
CA ILE A 149 -16.97 -18.99 13.72
C ILE A 149 -15.47 -19.19 13.49
N ALA A 150 -15.06 -20.43 13.22
CA ALA A 150 -13.68 -20.77 12.89
C ALA A 150 -13.24 -20.07 11.61
N LEU A 151 -14.08 -20.08 10.57
CA LEU A 151 -13.78 -19.39 9.32
C LEU A 151 -13.60 -17.88 9.53
N CYS A 152 -14.51 -17.22 10.26
CA CYS A 152 -14.41 -15.78 10.55
C CYS A 152 -13.18 -15.43 11.40
N SER A 153 -12.84 -16.26 12.37
CA SER A 153 -11.66 -16.07 13.22
C SER A 153 -10.37 -16.22 12.42
N LEU A 154 -10.28 -17.24 11.57
CA LEU A 154 -9.15 -17.44 10.66
C LEU A 154 -9.07 -16.31 9.62
N ALA A 155 -10.22 -15.77 9.20
CA ALA A 155 -10.32 -14.60 8.32
C ALA A 155 -9.70 -13.35 8.89
N ALA A 156 -9.99 -13.07 10.16
CA ALA A 156 -9.30 -12.01 10.88
C ALA A 156 -7.79 -12.30 10.96
N ALA A 157 -7.39 -13.54 11.27
CA ALA A 157 -5.98 -13.91 11.43
C ALA A 157 -5.15 -13.78 10.14
N TRP A 158 -5.61 -14.30 9.00
CA TRP A 158 -4.85 -14.13 7.74
C TRP A 158 -4.80 -12.66 7.34
N SER A 159 -5.85 -11.89 7.63
CA SER A 159 -5.96 -10.48 7.27
C SER A 159 -5.00 -9.59 8.07
N ILE A 160 -4.58 -10.00 9.27
CA ILE A 160 -3.48 -9.35 10.01
C ILE A 160 -2.19 -9.39 9.19
N GLY A 161 -1.90 -10.51 8.53
CA GLY A 161 -0.74 -10.61 7.63
C GLY A 161 -0.89 -9.69 6.42
N VAL A 162 -2.07 -9.72 5.77
CA VAL A 162 -2.35 -8.91 4.58
C VAL A 162 -2.20 -7.41 4.84
N GLY A 163 -2.74 -6.91 5.95
CA GLY A 163 -2.75 -5.48 6.27
C GLY A 163 -1.35 -4.87 6.43
N GLY A 164 -0.34 -5.69 6.71
CA GLY A 164 1.05 -5.24 6.84
C GLY A 164 1.81 -5.12 5.52
N ASN A 165 1.35 -5.76 4.45
CA ASN A 165 2.11 -5.82 3.19
C ASN A 165 2.27 -4.43 2.56
N LEU A 166 1.19 -3.66 2.46
CA LEU A 166 1.23 -2.35 1.83
C LEU A 166 2.21 -1.35 2.51
N PRO A 167 2.12 -1.10 3.83
CA PRO A 167 3.03 -0.15 4.48
C PRO A 167 4.48 -0.63 4.51
N VAL A 168 4.71 -1.92 4.78
CA VAL A 168 6.07 -2.48 4.90
C VAL A 168 6.77 -2.53 3.55
N ASP A 169 6.09 -3.02 2.51
CA ASP A 169 6.68 -3.15 1.18
C ASP A 169 6.96 -1.79 0.55
N SER A 170 6.05 -0.83 0.73
CA SER A 170 6.23 0.54 0.20
C SER A 170 7.41 1.25 0.89
N ALA A 171 7.55 1.09 2.21
CA ALA A 171 8.67 1.65 2.95
C ALA A 171 10.01 1.05 2.47
N ILE A 172 10.10 -0.27 2.44
CA ILE A 172 11.31 -0.98 1.96
C ILE A 172 11.65 -0.54 0.54
N PHE A 173 10.67 -0.54 -0.37
CA PHE A 173 10.91 -0.18 -1.76
C PHE A 173 11.50 1.23 -1.89
N LEU A 174 10.94 2.22 -1.19
CA LEU A 174 11.43 3.60 -1.21
C LEU A 174 12.78 3.80 -0.52
N GLU A 175 13.16 2.92 0.39
CA GLU A 175 14.44 3.01 1.10
C GLU A 175 15.63 2.48 0.27
N PHE A 176 15.37 1.64 -0.74
CA PHE A 176 16.39 1.02 -1.61
C PHE A 176 16.42 1.56 -3.05
N VAL A 177 15.39 2.30 -3.47
CA VAL A 177 15.23 2.81 -4.84
C VAL A 177 15.77 4.24 -4.95
N PRO A 178 16.55 4.56 -6.00
CA PRO A 178 17.04 5.91 -6.23
C PRO A 178 15.90 6.90 -6.47
N ALA A 179 16.12 8.17 -6.12
CA ALA A 179 15.12 9.24 -6.22
C ALA A 179 14.55 9.37 -7.65
N SER A 180 15.40 9.16 -8.67
CA SER A 180 14.98 9.20 -10.09
C SER A 180 13.93 8.17 -10.50
N HIS A 181 13.82 7.05 -9.77
CA HIS A 181 12.93 5.93 -10.11
C HIS A 181 11.79 5.75 -9.10
N GLN A 182 11.56 6.71 -8.19
CA GLN A 182 10.47 6.63 -7.22
C GLN A 182 9.07 6.56 -7.87
N TYR A 183 8.93 7.01 -9.13
CA TYR A 183 7.69 6.85 -9.91
C TYR A 183 7.28 5.38 -10.08
N LEU A 184 8.20 4.42 -9.94
CA LEU A 184 7.91 2.99 -9.96
C LEU A 184 6.96 2.57 -8.83
N LEU A 185 6.85 3.35 -7.75
CA LEU A 185 5.83 3.14 -6.72
C LEU A 185 4.41 3.24 -7.30
N THR A 186 4.17 4.17 -8.24
CA THR A 186 2.90 4.27 -8.98
C THR A 186 2.70 3.04 -9.86
N VAL A 187 3.77 2.56 -10.50
CA VAL A 187 3.74 1.37 -11.37
C VAL A 187 3.45 0.10 -10.55
N LEU A 188 3.75 0.07 -9.25
CA LEU A 188 3.39 -1.06 -8.39
C LEU A 188 1.87 -1.28 -8.30
N SER A 189 1.04 -0.28 -8.61
CA SER A 189 -0.42 -0.44 -8.69
C SER A 189 -0.87 -1.47 -9.74
N ILE A 190 -0.04 -1.78 -10.75
CA ILE A 190 -0.35 -2.84 -11.73
C ILE A 190 -0.45 -4.21 -11.04
N TRP A 191 0.39 -4.47 -10.03
CA TRP A 191 0.34 -5.71 -9.26
C TRP A 191 -0.98 -5.86 -8.50
N TRP A 192 -1.57 -4.75 -8.09
CA TRP A 192 -2.89 -4.72 -7.45
C TRP A 192 -3.97 -5.26 -8.41
N ALA A 193 -4.01 -4.78 -9.66
CA ALA A 193 -4.94 -5.28 -10.69
C ALA A 193 -4.66 -6.76 -11.07
N PHE A 194 -3.39 -7.15 -11.14
CA PHE A 194 -2.99 -8.55 -11.36
C PHE A 194 -3.48 -9.47 -10.24
N GLY A 195 -3.46 -9.03 -8.98
CA GLY A 195 -3.99 -9.79 -7.85
C GLY A 195 -5.48 -10.08 -7.99
N GLN A 196 -6.26 -9.08 -8.38
CA GLN A 196 -7.69 -9.26 -8.65
C GLN A 196 -7.94 -10.26 -9.78
N LEU A 197 -7.19 -10.15 -10.88
CA LEU A 197 -7.31 -11.07 -12.01
C LEU A 197 -6.94 -12.50 -11.61
N LEU A 198 -5.83 -12.69 -10.91
CA LEU A 198 -5.37 -14.00 -10.45
C LEU A 198 -6.41 -14.67 -9.56
N GLY A 199 -6.93 -13.95 -8.57
CA GLY A 199 -7.98 -14.47 -7.69
C GLY A 199 -9.23 -14.88 -8.46
N SER A 200 -9.66 -14.04 -9.40
CA SER A 200 -10.86 -14.31 -10.20
C SER A 200 -10.68 -15.48 -11.17
N LEU A 201 -9.50 -15.60 -11.81
CA LEU A 201 -9.17 -16.69 -12.73
C LEU A 201 -9.10 -18.04 -12.03
N VAL A 202 -8.58 -18.09 -10.80
CA VAL A 202 -8.50 -19.34 -10.04
C VAL A 202 -9.85 -19.69 -9.40
N ALA A 203 -10.61 -18.67 -8.96
CA ALA A 203 -11.94 -18.88 -8.40
C ALA A 203 -12.93 -19.41 -9.44
N TRP A 204 -12.86 -18.96 -10.69
CA TRP A 204 -13.83 -19.32 -11.72
C TRP A 204 -13.95 -20.84 -11.94
N PRO A 205 -12.89 -21.60 -12.28
CA PRO A 205 -13.02 -23.04 -12.49
C PRO A 205 -13.23 -23.82 -11.18
N LEU A 206 -12.72 -23.34 -10.04
CA LEU A 206 -12.85 -24.05 -8.76
C LEU A 206 -14.25 -23.90 -8.17
N ILE A 207 -14.80 -22.69 -8.16
CA ILE A 207 -16.10 -22.42 -7.55
C ILE A 207 -17.23 -22.73 -8.54
N ALA A 208 -17.08 -22.43 -9.84
CA ALA A 208 -18.17 -22.71 -10.79
C ALA A 208 -18.43 -24.22 -10.99
N ASN A 209 -17.41 -25.07 -10.84
CA ASN A 209 -17.55 -26.52 -11.06
C ASN A 209 -17.76 -27.33 -9.77
N TYR A 210 -17.33 -26.83 -8.61
CA TYR A 210 -17.36 -27.56 -7.33
C TYR A 210 -18.18 -26.87 -6.24
N SER A 211 -19.16 -26.05 -6.62
CA SER A 211 -20.14 -25.46 -5.68
C SER A 211 -21.56 -25.82 -6.05
N CYS A 212 -22.42 -25.81 -5.03
CA CYS A 212 -23.85 -26.01 -5.21
C CYS A 212 -24.44 -24.96 -6.17
N PRO A 213 -25.43 -25.33 -7.00
CA PRO A 213 -26.21 -24.36 -7.75
C PRO A 213 -26.83 -23.34 -6.80
N THR A 214 -26.85 -22.06 -7.19
CA THR A 214 -27.63 -21.04 -6.49
C THR A 214 -29.10 -21.45 -6.56
N PRO A 215 -29.83 -21.55 -5.44
CA PRO A 215 -31.26 -21.84 -5.47
C PRO A 215 -31.99 -20.83 -6.35
N ALA A 216 -32.81 -21.30 -7.28
CA ALA A 216 -33.69 -20.39 -8.01
C ALA A 216 -34.73 -19.84 -7.02
N ALA A 217 -35.10 -18.57 -7.14
CA ALA A 217 -36.12 -17.94 -6.28
C ALA A 217 -37.50 -18.63 -6.34
N THR A 218 -37.68 -19.59 -7.25
CA THR A 218 -38.88 -20.41 -7.45
C THR A 218 -38.82 -21.78 -6.76
N ASP A 219 -37.68 -22.19 -6.21
CA ASP A 219 -37.57 -23.47 -5.49
C ASP A 219 -38.15 -23.34 -4.07
N LEU A 220 -39.33 -23.96 -3.85
CA LEU A 220 -39.98 -24.00 -2.54
C LEU A 220 -39.23 -24.86 -1.51
N ASN A 221 -38.33 -25.75 -1.95
CA ASN A 221 -37.49 -26.61 -1.10
C ASN A 221 -36.16 -26.92 -1.81
N PRO A 222 -35.19 -25.97 -1.85
CA PRO A 222 -33.89 -26.26 -2.44
C PRO A 222 -33.18 -27.36 -1.62
N PRO A 223 -32.51 -28.32 -2.28
CA PRO A 223 -31.76 -29.34 -1.57
C PRO A 223 -30.68 -28.69 -0.69
N PRO A 224 -30.46 -29.19 0.54
CA PRO A 224 -29.43 -28.62 1.41
C PRO A 224 -28.06 -28.72 0.72
N CYS A 225 -27.33 -27.61 0.68
CA CYS A 225 -25.99 -27.57 0.12
C CYS A 225 -25.03 -28.31 1.07
N LEU A 226 -24.94 -29.62 0.89
CA LEU A 226 -24.05 -30.49 1.66
C LEU A 226 -22.60 -30.13 1.35
N ARG A 227 -21.75 -30.18 2.39
CA ARG A 227 -20.31 -29.92 2.30
C ARG A 227 -19.63 -30.64 1.11
N SER A 228 -19.95 -31.92 0.89
CA SER A 228 -19.37 -32.73 -0.19
C SER A 228 -19.66 -32.21 -1.60
N ALA A 229 -20.70 -31.39 -1.77
CA ALA A 229 -21.08 -30.77 -3.03
C ALA A 229 -20.62 -29.29 -3.14
N ASN A 230 -19.91 -28.77 -2.12
CA ASN A 230 -19.49 -27.37 -2.01
C ASN A 230 -18.01 -27.20 -1.62
N GLU A 231 -17.15 -28.11 -2.07
CA GLU A 231 -15.72 -28.07 -1.75
C GLU A 231 -14.96 -26.97 -2.52
N GLY A 232 -15.58 -26.33 -3.52
CA GLY A 232 -14.93 -25.35 -4.40
C GLY A 232 -14.29 -24.16 -3.68
N TRP A 233 -14.97 -23.60 -2.67
CA TRP A 233 -14.42 -22.48 -1.89
C TRP A 233 -13.23 -22.89 -1.01
N ARG A 234 -13.20 -24.15 -0.55
CA ARG A 234 -12.08 -24.70 0.23
C ARG A 234 -10.86 -24.93 -0.65
N TYR A 235 -11.04 -25.53 -1.82
CA TYR A 235 -9.97 -25.66 -2.81
C TYR A 235 -9.40 -24.31 -3.22
N PHE A 236 -10.27 -23.30 -3.37
CA PHE A 236 -9.84 -21.95 -3.66
C PHE A 236 -9.00 -21.34 -2.52
N LEU A 237 -9.41 -21.50 -1.25
CA LEU A 237 -8.61 -21.06 -0.10
C LEU A 237 -7.28 -21.79 0.02
N TYR A 238 -7.24 -23.11 -0.22
CA TYR A 238 -5.99 -23.86 -0.24
C TYR A 238 -5.06 -23.39 -1.37
N ALA A 239 -5.59 -23.12 -2.56
CA ALA A 239 -4.81 -22.60 -3.69
C ALA A 239 -4.23 -21.20 -3.39
N MET A 240 -5.05 -20.29 -2.86
CA MET A 240 -4.61 -18.93 -2.54
C MET A 240 -3.67 -18.87 -1.33
N GLY A 241 -3.95 -19.66 -0.28
CA GLY A 241 -3.06 -19.79 0.87
C GLY A 241 -1.73 -20.44 0.48
N GLY A 242 -1.77 -21.50 -0.33
CA GLY A 242 -0.58 -22.14 -0.89
C GLY A 242 0.25 -21.19 -1.76
N LEU A 243 -0.40 -20.36 -2.58
CA LEU A 243 0.27 -19.30 -3.33
C LEU A 243 1.01 -18.34 -2.39
N MET A 244 0.41 -17.89 -1.29
CA MET A 244 1.10 -17.02 -0.33
C MET A 244 2.31 -17.69 0.32
N LEU A 245 2.23 -19.00 0.60
CA LEU A 245 3.38 -19.75 1.11
C LEU A 245 4.49 -19.88 0.06
N VAL A 246 4.16 -20.05 -1.22
CA VAL A 246 5.14 -20.02 -2.32
C VAL A 246 5.80 -18.64 -2.42
N LEU A 247 5.01 -17.56 -2.37
CA LEU A 247 5.53 -16.20 -2.39
C LEU A 247 6.41 -15.91 -1.16
N TRP A 248 6.05 -16.45 0.01
CA TRP A 248 6.88 -16.42 1.21
C TRP A 248 8.22 -17.15 1.00
N ILE A 249 8.21 -18.36 0.42
CA ILE A 249 9.44 -19.10 0.09
C ILE A 249 10.33 -18.28 -0.85
N ILE A 250 9.74 -17.63 -1.86
CA ILE A 250 10.48 -16.75 -2.78
C ILE A 250 11.09 -15.56 -2.02
N ARG A 251 10.32 -14.91 -1.15
CA ARG A 251 10.80 -13.78 -0.32
C ARG A 251 11.91 -14.17 0.66
N PHE A 252 11.85 -15.36 1.22
CA PHE A 252 12.76 -15.75 2.30
C PHE A 252 14.02 -16.45 1.77
N PHE A 253 13.88 -17.35 0.80
CA PHE A 253 14.97 -18.20 0.32
C PHE A 253 15.57 -17.76 -1.02
N VAL A 254 14.76 -17.22 -1.94
CA VAL A 254 15.23 -16.87 -3.30
C VAL A 254 15.79 -15.45 -3.33
N PHE A 255 15.07 -14.48 -2.76
CA PHE A 255 15.52 -13.08 -2.70
C PHE A 255 15.98 -12.71 -1.30
N LYS A 256 17.30 -12.60 -1.11
CA LYS A 256 17.86 -12.17 0.19
C LYS A 256 17.69 -10.66 0.37
N LEU A 257 16.59 -10.25 0.98
CA LEU A 257 16.38 -8.87 1.40
C LEU A 257 17.40 -8.50 2.49
N TYR A 258 18.21 -7.49 2.21
CA TYR A 258 19.06 -6.85 3.22
C TYR A 258 18.22 -5.93 4.11
N GLU A 259 18.63 -5.77 5.36
CA GLU A 259 17.98 -4.81 6.25
C GLU A 259 18.18 -3.38 5.74
N SER A 260 17.22 -2.50 6.00
CA SER A 260 17.27 -1.13 5.52
C SER A 260 18.48 -0.36 6.10
N PRO A 261 19.32 0.27 5.25
CA PRO A 261 20.41 1.12 5.73
C PRO A 261 19.92 2.29 6.58
N LYS A 262 18.73 2.84 6.26
CA LYS A 262 18.13 3.93 7.04
C LYS A 262 17.64 3.44 8.41
N TYR A 263 17.07 2.24 8.47
CA TYR A 263 16.71 1.60 9.74
C TYR A 263 17.94 1.38 10.64
N LEU A 264 19.03 0.84 10.09
CA LEU A 264 20.27 0.59 10.84
C LEU A 264 20.94 1.88 11.32
N MET A 265 21.01 2.89 10.45
CA MET A 265 21.47 4.24 10.82
C MET A 265 20.60 4.84 11.94
N GLY A 266 19.27 4.67 11.87
CA GLY A 266 18.35 5.12 12.92
C GLY A 266 18.58 4.44 14.28
N ARG A 267 19.21 3.25 14.28
CA ARG A 267 19.67 2.54 15.48
C ARG A 267 21.09 2.90 15.93
N GLY A 268 21.79 3.75 15.18
CA GLY A 268 23.20 4.08 15.41
C GLY A 268 24.19 3.06 14.86
N GLU A 269 23.72 2.07 14.11
CA GLU A 269 24.53 1.00 13.51
C GLU A 269 25.06 1.43 12.11
N ASP A 270 25.73 2.58 12.05
CA ASP A 270 26.18 3.22 10.80
C ASP A 270 27.13 2.32 9.99
N GLU A 271 28.00 1.55 10.66
CA GLU A 271 28.94 0.63 10.00
C GLU A 271 28.20 -0.46 9.21
N LEU A 272 27.13 -1.00 9.80
CA LEU A 272 26.31 -2.02 9.14
C LEU A 272 25.52 -1.41 7.98
N ALA A 273 25.05 -0.17 8.11
CA ALA A 273 24.39 0.55 7.02
C ALA A 273 25.32 0.69 5.81
N VAL A 274 26.56 1.16 6.00
CA VAL A 274 27.57 1.28 4.93
C VAL A 274 27.90 -0.08 4.31
N LYS A 275 28.08 -1.10 5.15
CA LYS A 275 28.34 -2.47 4.69
C LYS A 275 27.21 -3.03 3.81
N ILE A 276 25.95 -2.71 4.12
CA ILE A 276 24.81 -3.11 3.30
C ILE A 276 24.80 -2.36 1.97
N VAL A 277 25.06 -1.05 1.97
CA VAL A 277 25.14 -0.26 0.73
C VAL A 277 26.22 -0.83 -0.21
N HIS A 278 27.40 -1.17 0.31
CA HIS A 278 28.44 -1.82 -0.49
C HIS A 278 28.03 -3.21 -1.00
N LYS A 279 27.31 -4.00 -0.20
CA LYS A 279 26.79 -5.30 -0.66
C LYS A 279 25.79 -5.15 -1.79
N ILE A 280 24.93 -4.14 -1.73
CA ILE A 280 23.95 -3.84 -2.79
C ILE A 280 24.65 -3.32 -4.04
N ALA A 281 25.64 -2.44 -3.88
CA ALA A 281 26.49 -1.98 -4.98
C ALA A 281 27.15 -3.18 -5.68
N ALA A 282 27.77 -4.08 -4.92
CA ALA A 282 28.40 -5.29 -5.44
C ALA A 282 27.39 -6.22 -6.14
N TYR A 283 26.19 -6.42 -5.58
CA TYR A 283 25.12 -7.18 -6.23
C TYR A 283 24.71 -6.58 -7.59
N ASN A 284 24.77 -5.25 -7.69
CA ASN A 284 24.50 -4.51 -8.91
C ASN A 284 25.69 -4.42 -9.87
N GLY A 285 26.86 -4.98 -9.51
CA GLY A 285 28.08 -4.88 -10.30
C GLY A 285 28.71 -3.48 -10.29
N LYS A 286 28.42 -2.66 -9.27
CA LYS A 286 28.95 -1.32 -9.09
C LYS A 286 29.73 -1.19 -7.77
N THR A 287 30.49 -0.12 -7.64
CA THR A 287 31.14 0.29 -6.39
C THR A 287 30.45 1.55 -5.87
N SER A 288 30.43 1.73 -4.55
CA SER A 288 29.97 2.96 -3.91
C SER A 288 31.12 3.57 -3.14
N ASN A 289 31.26 4.90 -3.23
CA ASN A 289 32.28 5.67 -2.52
C ASN A 289 31.88 6.03 -1.08
N LEU A 290 30.73 5.52 -0.60
CA LEU A 290 30.24 5.76 0.75
C LEU A 290 31.16 5.10 1.79
N THR A 291 31.71 5.89 2.71
CA THR A 291 32.51 5.38 3.84
C THR A 291 31.82 5.67 5.17
N LEU A 292 32.24 4.96 6.22
CA LEU A 292 31.81 5.25 7.60
C LEU A 292 32.12 6.70 7.98
N GLU A 293 33.27 7.22 7.53
CA GLU A 293 33.70 8.59 7.81
C GLU A 293 32.72 9.63 7.29
N HIS A 294 32.10 9.42 6.12
CA HIS A 294 31.07 10.34 5.61
C HIS A 294 29.86 10.41 6.56
N LEU A 295 29.41 9.28 7.12
CA LEU A 295 28.30 9.27 8.08
C LEU A 295 28.73 9.83 9.45
N MET A 296 29.95 9.53 9.91
CA MET A 296 30.48 10.07 11.17
C MET A 296 30.72 11.58 11.10
N GLN A 297 31.13 12.12 9.95
CA GLN A 297 31.32 13.55 9.73
C GLN A 297 29.99 14.30 9.75
N ALA A 298 28.94 13.74 9.15
CA ALA A 298 27.57 14.23 9.30
C ALA A 298 27.07 14.10 10.76
N GLY A 299 27.54 13.09 11.49
CA GLY A 299 27.38 12.92 12.94
C GLY A 299 27.96 14.06 13.78
N LYS A 300 29.03 14.70 13.29
CA LYS A 300 29.77 15.77 13.97
C LYS A 300 29.30 17.17 13.58
N LEU A 301 28.16 17.31 12.89
CA LEU A 301 27.55 18.62 12.64
C LEU A 301 27.30 19.31 14.00
N ASN A 302 28.17 20.26 14.33
CA ASN A 302 28.12 21.07 15.53
C ASN A 302 26.73 21.71 15.65
N ILE A 303 25.94 21.23 16.61
CA ILE A 303 24.82 22.01 17.15
C ILE A 303 25.46 23.08 18.04
N PRO A 304 25.37 24.38 17.72
CA PRO A 304 25.83 25.42 18.63
C PRO A 304 24.95 25.34 19.89
N GLY A 305 25.50 24.91 21.02
CA GLY A 305 24.83 24.95 22.32
C GLY A 305 24.64 23.64 23.10
N LYS A 306 25.22 22.51 22.67
CA LYS A 306 25.30 21.29 23.52
C LYS A 306 26.75 20.89 23.80
N GLU A 307 27.48 21.78 24.48
CA GLU A 307 28.68 21.37 25.20
C GLU A 307 28.27 20.72 26.53
N LYS A 308 28.35 19.38 26.54
CA LYS A 308 28.51 18.44 27.66
C LYS A 308 27.69 17.18 27.37
N GLU A 309 28.26 16.30 26.54
CA GLU A 309 27.94 14.88 26.65
C GLU A 309 28.54 14.39 27.98
N GLU A 310 27.72 14.40 29.03
CA GLU A 310 27.88 13.39 30.08
C GLU A 310 27.70 12.03 29.40
N GLU A 311 28.67 11.14 29.64
CA GLU A 311 28.59 9.71 29.35
C GLU A 311 27.37 9.11 30.07
N LEU A 312 26.19 9.27 29.47
CA LEU A 312 24.98 8.58 29.90
C LEU A 312 25.16 7.12 29.52
N GLN A 313 25.58 6.34 30.51
CA GLN A 313 25.62 4.88 30.50
C GLN A 313 24.45 4.33 29.67
N MET A 314 24.80 3.71 28.53
CA MET A 314 23.85 3.03 27.66
C MET A 314 23.24 1.84 28.41
N ASP A 315 22.11 2.07 29.06
CA ASP A 315 21.30 0.98 29.58
C ASP A 315 20.82 0.12 28.40
N THR A 316 21.41 -1.07 28.29
CA THR A 316 21.35 -2.01 27.16
C THR A 316 20.07 -2.85 27.16
N SER A 317 19.07 -2.45 27.93
CA SER A 317 17.78 -3.11 27.99
C SER A 317 16.93 -2.80 26.76
N ALA A 318 16.53 -3.87 26.04
CA ALA A 318 15.62 -3.80 24.89
C ALA A 318 14.33 -3.02 25.20
N LEU A 319 13.87 -3.05 26.46
CA LEU A 319 12.68 -2.31 26.91
C LEU A 319 12.92 -0.79 26.96
N GLY A 320 14.14 -0.35 27.29
CA GLY A 320 14.55 1.06 27.30
C GLY A 320 14.78 1.63 25.89
N ALA A 321 15.13 0.77 24.93
CA ALA A 321 15.17 1.13 23.51
C ALA A 321 13.74 1.26 22.92
N VAL A 322 12.86 0.31 23.26
CA VAL A 322 11.43 0.34 22.86
C VAL A 322 10.71 1.56 23.42
N LYS A 323 10.90 1.90 24.70
CA LYS A 323 10.27 3.08 25.32
C LYS A 323 10.75 4.39 24.70
N ARG A 324 12.05 4.50 24.34
CA ARG A 324 12.62 5.66 23.64
C ARG A 324 12.13 5.76 22.20
N GLN A 325 11.94 4.66 21.48
CA GLN A 325 11.30 4.68 20.17
C GLN A 325 9.83 5.12 20.27
N PHE A 326 9.04 4.56 21.20
CA PHE A 326 7.65 4.99 21.41
C PHE A 326 7.53 6.47 21.77
N GLN A 327 8.46 7.01 22.57
CA GLN A 327 8.47 8.44 22.93
C GLN A 327 8.99 9.36 21.80
N LYS A 328 9.92 8.91 20.95
CA LYS A 328 10.41 9.69 19.79
C LYS A 328 9.48 9.62 18.57
N PHE A 329 8.67 8.57 18.41
CA PHE A 329 7.96 8.32 17.15
C PHE A 329 6.47 8.70 17.09
N SER A 330 5.77 8.95 18.20
CA SER A 330 4.31 9.21 18.10
C SER A 330 3.91 10.70 18.18
N GLY A 331 4.66 11.53 18.91
CA GLY A 331 4.28 12.94 19.14
C GLY A 331 4.76 13.90 18.06
N ASP A 332 6.06 13.86 17.75
CA ASP A 332 6.69 14.87 16.89
C ASP A 332 6.40 14.69 15.40
N HIS A 333 6.28 13.44 14.92
CA HIS A 333 5.84 13.14 13.55
C HIS A 333 4.36 13.47 13.32
N PHE A 334 3.51 13.19 14.32
CA PHE A 334 2.10 13.57 14.25
C PHE A 334 1.94 15.09 14.26
N ARG A 335 2.74 15.80 15.09
CA ARG A 335 2.78 17.26 15.11
C ARG A 335 3.34 17.84 13.81
N GLY A 336 4.29 17.16 13.16
CA GLY A 336 4.85 17.51 11.84
C GLY A 336 3.79 17.57 10.74
N LEU A 337 2.88 16.60 10.69
CA LEU A 337 1.77 16.53 9.72
C LEU A 337 0.79 17.71 9.84
N PHE A 338 0.65 18.28 11.04
CA PHE A 338 -0.22 19.42 11.32
C PHE A 338 0.56 20.72 11.61
N ALA A 339 1.87 20.75 11.33
CA ALA A 339 2.74 21.87 11.72
C ALA A 339 2.40 23.17 10.99
N THR A 340 2.01 23.10 9.72
CA THR A 340 1.62 24.27 8.92
C THR A 340 0.14 24.17 8.54
N ARG A 341 -0.57 25.31 8.52
CA ARG A 341 -1.99 25.36 8.12
C ARG A 341 -2.26 24.70 6.76
N LYS A 342 -1.32 24.79 5.82
CA LYS A 342 -1.41 24.16 4.49
C LYS A 342 -1.24 22.63 4.56
N MET A 343 -0.31 22.13 5.36
CA MET A 343 -0.06 20.69 5.58
C MET A 343 -1.20 20.04 6.36
N ALA A 344 -1.67 20.69 7.42
CA ALA A 344 -2.82 20.27 8.19
C ALA A 344 -4.05 20.12 7.28
N TYR A 345 -4.29 21.09 6.39
CA TYR A 345 -5.41 21.07 5.45
C TYR A 345 -5.30 19.92 4.45
N SER A 346 -4.14 19.74 3.81
CA SER A 346 -3.93 18.64 2.87
C SER A 346 -4.02 17.27 3.52
N THR A 347 -3.44 17.10 4.71
CA THR A 347 -3.52 15.86 5.50
C THR A 347 -4.97 15.55 5.86
N SER A 348 -5.73 16.56 6.33
CA SER A 348 -7.15 16.39 6.68
C SER A 348 -8.00 15.99 5.47
N ILE A 349 -7.77 16.61 4.30
CA ILE A 349 -8.47 16.24 3.07
C ILE A 349 -8.15 14.80 2.66
N LEU A 350 -6.87 14.41 2.67
CA LEU A 350 -6.49 13.03 2.33
C LEU A 350 -7.12 12.01 3.28
N ILE A 351 -7.15 12.29 4.59
CA ILE A 351 -7.82 11.44 5.57
C ILE A 351 -9.31 11.28 5.21
N VAL A 352 -10.01 12.38 4.93
CA VAL A 352 -11.44 12.35 4.56
C VAL A 352 -11.67 11.57 3.26
N VAL A 353 -10.86 11.81 2.23
CA VAL A 353 -10.97 11.11 0.93
C VAL A 353 -10.78 9.61 1.12
N TRP A 354 -9.74 9.18 1.84
CA TRP A 354 -9.47 7.78 2.08
C TRP A 354 -10.47 7.10 3.00
N ALA A 355 -11.00 7.82 4.00
CA ALA A 355 -12.10 7.36 4.84
C ALA A 355 -13.36 7.12 3.99
N PHE A 356 -13.75 8.09 3.15
CA PHE A 356 -14.94 7.98 2.31
C PHE A 356 -14.82 6.89 1.26
N ILE A 357 -13.69 6.79 0.56
CA ILE A 357 -13.42 5.69 -0.37
C ILE A 357 -13.37 4.35 0.38
N GLY A 358 -12.82 4.34 1.59
CA GLY A 358 -12.77 3.18 2.48
C GLY A 358 -14.13 2.67 2.89
N LEU A 359 -15.14 3.54 2.99
CA LEU A 359 -16.54 3.13 3.18
C LEU A 359 -17.19 2.75 1.83
N ALA A 360 -17.08 3.60 0.82
CA ALA A 360 -17.82 3.48 -0.44
C ALA A 360 -17.45 2.19 -1.20
N PHE A 361 -16.17 1.83 -1.25
CA PHE A 361 -15.71 0.68 -2.00
C PHE A 361 -16.17 -0.66 -1.40
N PRO A 362 -15.92 -0.98 -0.12
CA PRO A 362 -16.42 -2.21 0.48
C PRO A 362 -17.95 -2.23 0.58
N LEU A 363 -18.60 -1.08 0.76
CA LEU A 363 -20.05 -0.97 0.72
C LEU A 363 -20.59 -1.34 -0.67
N TYR A 364 -19.99 -0.85 -1.76
CA TYR A 364 -20.38 -1.29 -3.10
C TYR A 364 -20.12 -2.79 -3.29
N ASN A 365 -18.90 -3.27 -3.03
CA ASN A 365 -18.52 -4.65 -3.29
C ASN A 365 -19.33 -5.69 -2.47
N SER A 366 -19.70 -5.38 -1.23
CA SER A 366 -20.50 -6.28 -0.40
C SER A 366 -21.93 -6.41 -0.93
N PHE A 367 -22.51 -5.31 -1.40
CA PHE A 367 -23.89 -5.29 -1.88
C PHE A 367 -24.02 -5.66 -3.36
N VAL A 368 -22.99 -5.46 -4.17
CA VAL A 368 -23.01 -5.75 -5.61
C VAL A 368 -23.09 -7.23 -5.88
N THR A 369 -22.37 -8.08 -5.16
CA THR A 369 -22.47 -9.54 -5.37
C THR A 369 -23.87 -10.05 -5.03
N TYR A 370 -24.47 -9.55 -3.95
CA TYR A 370 -25.85 -9.87 -3.58
C TYR A 370 -26.86 -9.31 -4.61
N PHE A 371 -26.67 -8.05 -5.02
CA PHE A 371 -27.50 -7.38 -6.02
C PHE A 371 -27.41 -8.04 -7.39
N LEU A 372 -26.21 -8.45 -7.83
CA LEU A 372 -25.96 -9.19 -9.07
C LEU A 372 -26.57 -10.58 -9.02
N ALA A 373 -26.49 -11.29 -7.89
CA ALA A 373 -27.14 -12.58 -7.73
C ALA A 373 -28.67 -12.44 -7.82
N THR A 374 -29.25 -11.48 -7.09
CA THR A 374 -30.70 -11.26 -7.04
C THR A 374 -31.25 -10.74 -8.38
N ARG A 375 -30.61 -9.74 -8.99
CA ARG A 375 -31.00 -9.22 -10.31
C ARG A 375 -30.67 -10.19 -11.44
N GLY A 376 -29.54 -10.90 -11.36
CA GLY A 376 -29.17 -11.95 -12.30
C GLY A 376 -30.19 -13.08 -12.32
N ALA A 377 -30.66 -13.49 -11.14
CA ALA A 377 -31.79 -14.43 -11.02
C ALA A 377 -33.08 -13.86 -11.66
N ASN A 378 -33.39 -12.58 -11.43
CA ASN A 378 -34.53 -11.91 -12.07
C ASN A 378 -34.39 -11.77 -13.60
N PHE A 379 -33.17 -11.70 -14.12
CA PHE A 379 -32.87 -11.66 -15.56
C PHE A 379 -32.72 -13.06 -16.18
N GLY A 380 -32.91 -14.14 -15.42
CA GLY A 380 -32.78 -15.52 -15.88
C GLY A 380 -31.34 -16.00 -16.11
N ASP A 381 -30.34 -15.27 -15.61
CA ASP A 381 -28.91 -15.44 -15.90
C ASP A 381 -28.04 -15.66 -14.64
N GLY A 382 -28.68 -16.01 -13.51
CA GLY A 382 -28.05 -16.12 -12.18
C GLY A 382 -27.12 -17.32 -11.96
N SER A 383 -26.61 -17.94 -13.02
CA SER A 383 -25.72 -19.10 -12.89
C SER A 383 -24.40 -18.71 -12.25
N VAL A 384 -23.87 -19.59 -11.38
CA VAL A 384 -22.57 -19.42 -10.73
C VAL A 384 -21.48 -19.15 -11.79
N TYR A 385 -21.48 -19.91 -12.88
CA TYR A 385 -20.54 -19.74 -13.99
C TYR A 385 -20.52 -18.30 -14.53
N ILE A 386 -21.67 -17.67 -14.71
CA ILE A 386 -21.77 -16.33 -15.30
C ILE A 386 -21.30 -15.25 -14.35
N THR A 387 -21.59 -15.38 -13.06
CA THR A 387 -21.08 -14.45 -12.04
C THR A 387 -19.55 -14.44 -12.01
N TYR A 388 -18.92 -15.62 -11.99
CA TYR A 388 -17.45 -15.73 -11.98
C TYR A 388 -16.80 -15.35 -13.31
N ARG A 389 -17.42 -15.71 -14.45
CA ARG A 389 -17.00 -15.23 -15.78
C ARG A 389 -16.99 -13.71 -15.82
N ASN A 390 -18.08 -13.08 -15.40
CA ASN A 390 -18.21 -11.63 -15.38
C ASN A 390 -17.14 -11.00 -14.48
N GLN A 391 -16.87 -11.59 -13.32
CA GLN A 391 -15.80 -11.15 -12.44
C GLN A 391 -14.41 -11.19 -13.12
N VAL A 392 -14.11 -12.23 -13.89
CA VAL A 392 -12.86 -12.30 -14.68
C VAL A 392 -12.81 -11.18 -15.71
N ILE A 393 -13.90 -10.92 -16.44
CA ILE A 393 -13.99 -9.81 -17.41
C ILE A 393 -13.70 -8.46 -16.72
N LEU A 394 -14.32 -8.20 -15.57
CA LEU A 394 -14.08 -6.97 -14.80
C LEU A 394 -12.62 -6.84 -14.37
N SER A 395 -11.99 -7.95 -13.98
CA SER A 395 -10.60 -7.97 -13.53
C SER A 395 -9.61 -7.75 -14.67
N VAL A 396 -9.90 -8.29 -15.87
CA VAL A 396 -9.10 -8.02 -17.08
C VAL A 396 -9.13 -6.53 -17.43
N ILE A 397 -10.29 -5.88 -17.31
CA ILE A 397 -10.45 -4.45 -17.59
C ILE A 397 -9.74 -3.56 -16.55
N GLY A 398 -9.54 -4.06 -15.34
CA GLY A 398 -8.76 -3.36 -14.31
C GLY A 398 -7.30 -3.14 -14.70
N ILE A 399 -6.69 -4.04 -15.47
CA ILE A 399 -5.27 -3.96 -15.87
C ILE A 399 -5.00 -2.74 -16.77
N PRO A 400 -5.72 -2.53 -17.89
CA PRO A 400 -5.62 -1.28 -18.65
C PRO A 400 -5.88 -0.05 -17.80
N GLY A 401 -6.82 -0.09 -16.85
CA GLY A 401 -7.08 1.02 -15.93
C GLY A 401 -5.84 1.40 -15.10
N ALA A 402 -5.18 0.41 -14.49
CA ALA A 402 -3.96 0.63 -13.72
C ALA A 402 -2.80 1.17 -14.59
N LEU A 403 -2.64 0.67 -15.81
CA LEU A 403 -1.61 1.16 -16.76
C LEU A 403 -1.87 2.61 -17.20
N MET A 404 -3.13 2.94 -17.49
CA MET A 404 -3.52 4.27 -17.94
C MET A 404 -3.41 5.33 -16.84
N ALA A 405 -3.37 4.94 -15.56
CA ALA A 405 -3.16 5.87 -14.44
C ALA A 405 -1.88 6.70 -14.61
N GLY A 406 -0.76 6.07 -15.00
CA GLY A 406 0.49 6.77 -15.26
C GLY A 406 0.37 7.77 -16.41
N PHE A 407 -0.29 7.37 -17.51
CA PHE A 407 -0.52 8.22 -18.66
C PHE A 407 -1.38 9.46 -18.32
N PHE A 408 -2.50 9.28 -17.61
CA PHE A 408 -3.39 10.40 -17.27
C PHE A 408 -2.74 11.43 -16.35
N VAL A 409 -1.90 10.96 -15.41
CA VAL A 409 -1.12 11.83 -14.51
C VAL A 409 -0.14 12.72 -15.28
N GLU A 410 0.38 12.23 -16.40
CA GLU A 410 1.29 12.95 -17.29
C GLU A 410 0.58 13.92 -18.27
N ILE A 411 -0.75 14.07 -18.23
CA ILE A 411 -1.46 15.07 -19.06
C ILE A 411 -1.39 16.49 -18.45
N PRO A 412 -0.77 17.49 -19.12
CA PRO A 412 -0.43 18.80 -18.53
C PRO A 412 -1.56 19.54 -17.82
N TYR A 413 -2.78 19.44 -18.35
CA TYR A 413 -3.96 20.13 -17.83
C TYR A 413 -4.68 19.35 -16.72
N LEU A 414 -4.47 18.03 -16.64
CA LEU A 414 -5.15 17.15 -15.69
C LEU A 414 -4.35 17.00 -14.39
N GLY A 415 -3.03 16.78 -14.52
CA GLY A 415 -2.16 16.47 -13.40
C GLY A 415 -2.63 15.26 -12.58
N ARG A 416 -2.11 15.12 -11.36
CA ARG A 416 -2.54 14.08 -10.40
C ARG A 416 -3.87 14.42 -9.76
N ARG A 417 -4.07 15.69 -9.36
CA ARG A 417 -5.28 16.13 -8.68
C ARG A 417 -6.51 16.01 -9.58
N GLY A 418 -6.42 16.51 -10.82
CA GLY A 418 -7.52 16.42 -11.78
C GLY A 418 -7.82 14.98 -12.17
N THR A 419 -6.79 14.14 -12.35
CA THR A 419 -6.99 12.72 -12.64
C THR A 419 -7.72 12.00 -11.51
N VAL A 420 -7.26 12.14 -10.25
CA VAL A 420 -7.97 11.51 -9.11
C VAL A 420 -9.41 12.00 -9.04
N SER A 421 -9.65 13.31 -9.15
CA SER A 421 -11.00 13.85 -9.06
C SER A 421 -11.94 13.32 -10.14
N ILE A 422 -11.54 13.42 -11.41
CA ILE A 422 -12.36 13.00 -12.55
C ILE A 422 -12.66 11.52 -12.45
N PHE A 423 -11.65 10.68 -12.19
CA PHE A 423 -11.85 9.23 -12.15
C PHE A 423 -12.62 8.78 -10.89
N THR A 424 -12.53 9.50 -9.77
CA THR A 424 -13.38 9.26 -8.58
C THR A 424 -14.85 9.61 -8.88
N ILE A 425 -15.10 10.75 -9.53
CA ILE A 425 -16.45 11.15 -9.95
C ILE A 425 -17.02 10.14 -10.94
N LEU A 426 -16.25 9.78 -11.97
CA LEU A 426 -16.67 8.79 -12.96
C LEU A 426 -16.97 7.43 -12.31
N THR A 427 -16.18 6.99 -11.34
CA THR A 427 -16.44 5.78 -10.56
C THR A 427 -17.83 5.83 -9.90
N GLY A 428 -18.17 6.95 -9.26
CA GLY A 428 -19.50 7.17 -8.68
C GLY A 428 -20.62 7.20 -9.73
N VAL A 429 -20.40 7.86 -10.87
CA VAL A 429 -21.36 7.90 -11.98
C VAL A 429 -21.63 6.50 -12.54
N PHE A 430 -20.59 5.69 -12.78
CA PHE A 430 -20.74 4.32 -13.28
C PHE A 430 -21.46 3.41 -12.28
N ILE A 431 -21.19 3.55 -10.98
CA ILE A 431 -21.94 2.86 -9.92
C ILE A 431 -23.43 3.22 -9.99
N LEU A 432 -23.76 4.50 -10.06
CA LEU A 432 -25.16 4.94 -10.13
C LEU A 432 -25.83 4.50 -11.43
N ALA A 433 -25.13 4.61 -12.56
CA ALA A 433 -25.60 4.15 -13.86
C ALA A 433 -25.89 2.64 -13.88
N SER A 434 -25.12 1.83 -13.15
CA SER A 434 -25.36 0.39 -13.03
C SER A 434 -26.76 0.04 -12.50
N THR A 435 -27.36 0.92 -11.68
CA THR A 435 -28.72 0.71 -11.14
C THR A 435 -29.82 0.82 -12.19
N THR A 436 -29.54 1.50 -13.31
CA THR A 436 -30.47 1.68 -14.44
C THR A 436 -30.51 0.47 -15.38
N ALA A 437 -29.59 -0.48 -15.22
CA ALA A 437 -29.48 -1.65 -16.10
C ALA A 437 -30.75 -2.51 -16.07
N ARG A 438 -31.24 -2.83 -17.27
CA ARG A 438 -32.40 -3.71 -17.49
C ARG A 438 -32.03 -5.10 -18.02
N THR A 439 -30.76 -5.32 -18.34
CA THR A 439 -30.24 -6.59 -18.86
C THR A 439 -28.89 -6.94 -18.21
N SER A 440 -28.55 -8.23 -18.16
CA SER A 440 -27.27 -8.75 -17.64
C SER A 440 -26.08 -8.10 -18.36
N ASN A 441 -26.13 -7.99 -19.70
CA ASN A 441 -25.06 -7.39 -20.51
C ASN A 441 -24.91 -5.88 -20.27
N ALA A 442 -26.00 -5.14 -20.10
CA ALA A 442 -25.93 -3.71 -19.78
C ALA A 442 -25.33 -3.50 -18.38
N LEU A 443 -25.69 -4.36 -17.42
CA LEU A 443 -25.13 -4.32 -16.07
C LEU A 443 -23.62 -4.62 -16.09
N LEU A 444 -23.19 -5.62 -16.86
CA LEU A 444 -21.78 -5.91 -17.08
C LEU A 444 -21.05 -4.71 -17.69
N GLY A 445 -21.61 -4.07 -18.73
CA GLY A 445 -21.03 -2.88 -19.35
C GLY A 445 -20.80 -1.71 -18.39
N TRP A 446 -21.76 -1.42 -17.51
CA TRP A 446 -21.59 -0.41 -16.47
C TRP A 446 -20.52 -0.79 -15.45
N ASN A 447 -20.48 -2.06 -15.03
CA ASN A 447 -19.45 -2.56 -14.12
C ASN A 447 -18.06 -2.54 -14.76
N CYS A 448 -17.94 -2.75 -16.07
CA CYS A 448 -16.69 -2.59 -16.81
C CYS A 448 -16.17 -1.15 -16.73
N GLY A 449 -17.06 -0.15 -16.91
CA GLY A 449 -16.73 1.26 -16.74
C GLY A 449 -16.30 1.59 -15.31
N TYR A 450 -17.01 1.05 -14.31
CA TYR A 450 -16.61 1.15 -12.91
C TYR A 450 -15.23 0.53 -12.64
N SER A 451 -14.97 -0.68 -13.13
CA SER A 451 -13.69 -1.39 -12.92
C SER A 451 -12.52 -0.60 -13.53
N PHE A 452 -12.69 -0.10 -14.75
CA PHE A 452 -11.67 0.73 -15.40
C PHE A 452 -11.40 2.02 -14.60
N THR A 453 -12.45 2.76 -14.27
CA THR A 453 -12.32 4.09 -13.64
C THR A 453 -11.82 4.00 -12.19
N SER A 454 -12.25 2.98 -11.44
CA SER A 454 -11.78 2.73 -10.08
C SER A 454 -10.31 2.31 -10.03
N ASN A 455 -9.83 1.49 -10.98
CA ASN A 455 -8.41 1.12 -11.05
C ASN A 455 -7.52 2.33 -11.39
N VAL A 456 -7.96 3.21 -12.30
CA VAL A 456 -7.26 4.48 -12.56
C VAL A 456 -7.22 5.34 -11.28
N MET A 457 -8.36 5.52 -10.62
CA MET A 457 -8.48 6.28 -9.38
C MET A 457 -7.52 5.78 -8.30
N TYR A 458 -7.54 4.46 -8.00
CA TYR A 458 -6.67 3.88 -6.98
C TYR A 458 -5.18 4.00 -7.34
N GLY A 459 -4.81 3.74 -8.60
CA GLY A 459 -3.42 3.87 -9.05
C GLY A 459 -2.86 5.27 -8.79
N VAL A 460 -3.62 6.32 -9.09
CA VAL A 460 -3.18 7.70 -8.84
C VAL A 460 -3.28 8.08 -7.36
N LEU A 461 -4.31 7.66 -6.63
CA LEU A 461 -4.50 8.01 -5.22
C LEU A 461 -3.41 7.41 -4.32
N TYR A 462 -3.01 6.16 -4.59
CA TYR A 462 -1.90 5.50 -3.89
C TYR A 462 -0.54 6.14 -4.17
N ALA A 463 -0.36 6.76 -5.34
CA ALA A 463 0.84 7.51 -5.66
C ALA A 463 0.81 8.95 -5.10
N LEU A 464 -0.36 9.59 -5.09
CA LEU A 464 -0.57 10.94 -4.58
C LEU A 464 -0.34 11.03 -3.07
N SER A 465 -0.77 10.02 -2.31
CA SER A 465 -0.66 9.99 -0.85
C SER A 465 0.79 10.14 -0.34
N PRO A 466 1.75 9.29 -0.75
CA PRO A 466 3.15 9.43 -0.35
C PRO A 466 3.80 10.71 -0.86
N GLU A 467 3.40 11.21 -2.04
CA GLU A 467 4.01 12.42 -2.61
C GLU A 467 3.56 13.72 -1.96
N LEU A 468 2.38 13.71 -1.34
CA LEU A 468 1.83 14.86 -0.66
C LEU A 468 2.37 15.01 0.76
N PHE A 469 2.90 13.92 1.34
CA PHE A 469 3.56 13.94 2.64
C PHE A 469 5.08 14.17 2.51
N PRO A 470 5.68 15.01 3.38
CA PRO A 470 7.13 15.22 3.40
C PRO A 470 7.85 13.91 3.67
N THR A 471 9.01 13.66 3.06
CA THR A 471 9.79 12.41 3.19
C THR A 471 9.94 11.98 4.64
N LYS A 472 10.15 12.95 5.54
CA LYS A 472 10.25 12.72 6.98
C LYS A 472 9.01 12.05 7.59
N ASP A 473 7.83 12.56 7.26
CA ASP A 473 6.56 12.17 7.90
C ASP A 473 5.70 11.28 6.99
N ARG A 474 6.23 10.89 5.82
CA ARG A 474 5.53 10.13 4.78
C ARG A 474 5.01 8.79 5.28
N GLY A 475 5.81 8.07 6.05
CA GLY A 475 5.41 6.79 6.66
C GLY A 475 4.20 6.97 7.59
N THR A 476 4.29 7.93 8.51
CA THR A 476 3.22 8.25 9.48
C THR A 476 1.97 8.79 8.80
N GLY A 477 2.10 9.68 7.81
CA GLY A 477 0.98 10.22 7.03
C GLY A 477 0.24 9.13 6.27
N ASN A 478 0.97 8.26 5.56
CA ASN A 478 0.38 7.11 4.88
C ASN A 478 -0.29 6.13 5.87
N ALA A 479 0.31 5.90 7.03
CA ALA A 479 -0.26 5.03 8.06
C ALA A 479 -1.59 5.57 8.60
N ILE A 480 -1.69 6.89 8.88
CA ILE A 480 -2.93 7.53 9.35
C ILE A 480 -4.02 7.42 8.29
N VAL A 481 -3.68 7.75 7.05
CA VAL A 481 -4.60 7.70 5.92
C VAL A 481 -5.09 6.28 5.65
N ALA A 482 -4.20 5.29 5.67
CA ALA A 482 -4.55 3.88 5.56
C ALA A 482 -5.42 3.42 6.75
N THR A 483 -5.11 3.85 7.97
CA THR A 483 -5.91 3.54 9.16
C THR A 483 -7.33 4.10 9.04
N ALA A 484 -7.47 5.35 8.59
CA ALA A 484 -8.77 5.97 8.34
C ALA A 484 -9.58 5.22 7.29
N ASN A 485 -8.93 4.79 6.20
CA ASN A 485 -9.54 3.91 5.19
C ASN A 485 -10.06 2.61 5.80
N ARG A 486 -9.25 1.92 6.62
CA ARG A 486 -9.65 0.65 7.26
C ARG A 486 -10.74 0.82 8.31
N ILE A 487 -10.75 1.90 9.10
CA ILE A 487 -11.83 2.20 10.06
C ILE A 487 -13.17 2.33 9.34
N PHE A 488 -13.22 3.13 8.28
CA PHE A 488 -14.44 3.30 7.48
C PHE A 488 -14.79 2.03 6.70
N GLY A 489 -13.79 1.24 6.30
CA GLY A 489 -13.98 -0.09 5.70
C GLY A 489 -14.66 -1.09 6.63
N VAL A 490 -14.40 -1.04 7.95
CA VAL A 490 -15.11 -1.85 8.96
C VAL A 490 -16.59 -1.44 9.06
N MET A 491 -16.93 -0.18 8.81
CA MET A 491 -18.32 0.27 8.89
C MET A 491 -19.20 -0.33 7.78
N ALA A 492 -18.63 -0.64 6.61
CA ALA A 492 -19.39 -1.20 5.47
C ALA A 492 -20.08 -2.55 5.77
N PRO A 493 -19.40 -3.61 6.27
CA PRO A 493 -20.07 -4.85 6.65
C PRO A 493 -21.00 -4.67 7.85
N VAL A 494 -20.71 -3.73 8.78
CA VAL A 494 -21.64 -3.40 9.86
C VAL A 494 -22.93 -2.82 9.30
N ILE A 495 -22.86 -1.90 8.35
CA ILE A 495 -24.06 -1.37 7.66
C ILE A 495 -24.78 -2.50 6.93
N ALA A 496 -24.07 -3.42 6.28
CA ALA A 496 -24.67 -4.56 5.59
C ALA A 496 -25.44 -5.50 6.53
N LEU A 497 -24.96 -5.71 7.77
CA LEU A 497 -25.63 -6.54 8.77
C LEU A 497 -27.01 -6.01 9.19
N TYR A 498 -27.20 -4.69 9.18
CA TYR A 498 -28.43 -4.04 9.67
C TYR A 498 -29.28 -3.40 8.56
N ALA A 499 -28.73 -3.21 7.36
CA ALA A 499 -29.44 -2.63 6.24
C ALA A 499 -30.30 -3.66 5.51
N ASN A 500 -31.42 -3.22 4.94
CA ASN A 500 -32.21 -4.07 4.06
C ASN A 500 -31.48 -4.26 2.71
N LEU A 501 -30.92 -5.46 2.53
CA LEU A 501 -30.14 -5.87 1.35
C LEU A 501 -30.97 -5.94 0.05
N GLU A 502 -32.29 -5.94 0.12
CA GLU A 502 -33.18 -5.95 -1.06
C GLU A 502 -33.26 -4.57 -1.74
N THR A 503 -32.81 -3.51 -1.07
CA THR A 503 -32.93 -2.14 -1.57
C THR A 503 -31.69 -1.67 -2.34
N ALA A 504 -31.89 -0.80 -3.33
CA ALA A 504 -30.79 -0.16 -4.06
C ALA A 504 -30.11 0.99 -3.28
N VAL A 505 -30.59 1.31 -2.08
CA VAL A 505 -30.14 2.45 -1.27
C VAL A 505 -28.63 2.42 -0.98
N PRO A 506 -28.02 1.30 -0.58
CA PRO A 506 -26.58 1.25 -0.28
C PRO A 506 -25.70 1.52 -1.51
N ILE A 507 -26.18 1.14 -2.70
CA ILE A 507 -25.49 1.42 -3.97
C ILE A 507 -25.56 2.93 -4.26
N TRP A 508 -26.72 3.58 -4.03
CA TRP A 508 -26.84 5.03 -4.18
C TRP A 508 -25.98 5.79 -3.18
N VAL A 509 -25.94 5.35 -1.92
CA VAL A 509 -25.08 5.93 -0.89
C VAL A 509 -23.61 5.79 -1.29
N SER A 510 -23.17 4.62 -1.72
CA SER A 510 -21.79 4.41 -2.20
C SER A 510 -21.46 5.32 -3.39
N GLY A 511 -22.33 5.37 -4.41
CA GLY A 511 -22.15 6.24 -5.58
C GLY A 511 -22.06 7.72 -5.20
N ALA A 512 -22.93 8.19 -4.29
CA ALA A 512 -22.90 9.56 -3.77
C ALA A 512 -21.60 9.87 -3.00
N ILE A 513 -21.13 8.94 -2.17
CA ILE A 513 -19.86 9.11 -1.44
C ILE A 513 -18.68 9.23 -2.42
N PHE A 514 -18.65 8.45 -3.51
CA PHE A 514 -17.63 8.61 -4.56
C PHE A 514 -17.71 9.98 -5.25
N LEU A 515 -18.90 10.44 -5.64
CA LEU A 515 -19.06 11.77 -6.23
C LEU A 515 -18.53 12.87 -5.30
N VAL A 516 -18.95 12.85 -4.03
CA VAL A 516 -18.52 13.82 -3.01
C VAL A 516 -17.00 13.74 -2.80
N SER A 517 -16.43 12.54 -2.71
CA SER A 517 -14.98 12.35 -2.57
C SER A 517 -14.22 12.95 -3.75
N GLY A 518 -14.72 12.76 -4.97
CA GLY A 518 -14.13 13.34 -6.16
C GLY A 518 -14.14 14.87 -6.15
N PHE A 519 -15.20 15.51 -5.66
CA PHE A 519 -15.20 16.97 -5.46
C PHE A 519 -14.28 17.41 -4.32
N ILE A 520 -14.21 16.67 -3.22
CA ILE A 520 -13.30 16.96 -2.10
C ILE A 520 -11.84 16.90 -2.54
N THR A 521 -11.48 15.97 -3.43
CA THR A 521 -10.10 15.91 -3.98
C THR A 521 -9.73 17.17 -4.78
N LEU A 522 -10.70 17.89 -5.36
CA LEU A 522 -10.44 19.20 -5.97
C LEU A 522 -10.11 20.27 -4.93
N LEU A 523 -10.33 20.06 -3.65
CA LEU A 523 -9.93 21.02 -2.62
C LEU A 523 -8.45 20.88 -2.24
N LEU A 524 -7.74 19.86 -2.75
CA LEU A 524 -6.33 19.66 -2.45
C LEU A 524 -5.50 20.87 -2.96
N PRO A 525 -4.76 21.56 -2.07
CA PRO A 525 -4.05 22.79 -2.42
C PRO A 525 -2.74 22.55 -3.18
N PHE A 526 -2.33 21.29 -3.39
CA PHE A 526 -1.08 20.91 -4.04
C PHE A 526 -1.33 20.08 -5.30
N GLU A 527 -0.57 20.40 -6.34
CA GLU A 527 -0.39 19.57 -7.54
C GLU A 527 1.07 19.07 -7.53
N PRO A 528 1.32 17.77 -7.28
CA PRO A 528 2.68 17.23 -7.16
C PRO A 528 3.41 17.10 -8.51
N ARG A 529 2.71 17.25 -9.64
CA ARG A 529 3.26 17.02 -10.97
C ARG A 529 4.55 17.82 -11.22
N GLY A 530 5.62 17.12 -11.58
CA GLY A 530 6.90 17.72 -11.98
C GLY A 530 7.74 18.24 -10.81
N ARG A 531 7.36 17.95 -9.56
CA ARG A 531 8.16 18.25 -8.37
C ARG A 531 8.61 16.94 -7.75
N ALA A 532 9.91 16.78 -7.52
CA ALA A 532 10.44 15.62 -6.81
C ALA A 532 9.72 15.51 -5.46
N SER A 533 9.36 14.28 -5.06
CA SER A 533 8.67 14.07 -3.79
C SER A 533 9.58 14.55 -2.65
N LEU A 534 9.13 15.62 -1.97
CA LEU A 534 9.77 16.30 -0.84
C LEU A 534 10.25 15.34 0.22
#